data_AF-A0A2V6CW30-F1
#
_entry.id   AF-A0A2V6CW30-F1
#
_cell.length_a   1.000
_cell.length_b   1.000
_cell.length_c   1.000
_cell.angle_alpha   90.00
_cell.angle_beta   90.00
_cell.angle_gamma   90.00
#
_symmetry.space_group_name_H-M   'P 1'
#
loop_
_entity.id
_entity.type
_entity.pdbx_description
1 polymer ?
#
loop_
_entity_poly.entity_id
_entity_poly.type
_entity_poly.pdbx_seq_one_letter_code
_entity_poly.pdbx_strand_id
1 'polypeptide(L)'
;MKWLLDFLKGKCLGHPLHPILAHVPMAMWPGALIFDLLSQCQNGDNAMVRLSFYAIIFGLAAALLAAPTGLVDWSGIKREKPAWKIGLYHMSLNLIATLLFAVNLALRWQTFREASKVDRIPLLLSVVGTLILISSAYLGGRMVYEYGINVARMSKKKWRKLAAGGGANLPPE
;
A
#
# COMPACT_ATOMS: atom_id res chain seq x y z
N MET A 1 -1.04 -3.87 26.30
CA MET A 1 -1.94 -3.96 25.13
C MET A 1 -2.32 -2.60 24.53
N LYS A 2 -2.72 -1.59 25.32
CA LYS A 2 -3.12 -0.25 24.82
C LYS A 2 -2.06 0.49 23.99
N TRP A 3 -0.80 0.44 24.42
CA TRP A 3 0.34 1.06 23.73
C TRP A 3 0.53 0.54 22.30
N LEU A 4 0.39 -0.78 22.08
CA LEU A 4 0.51 -1.39 20.75
C LEU A 4 -0.59 -0.90 19.80
N LEU A 5 -1.84 -0.84 20.27
CA LEU A 5 -2.95 -0.31 19.48
C LEU A 5 -2.77 1.18 19.16
N ASP A 6 -2.26 1.97 20.10
CA ASP A 6 -1.98 3.39 19.89
C ASP A 6 -0.85 3.59 18.85
N PHE A 7 0.17 2.74 18.86
CA PHE A 7 1.22 2.71 17.85
C PHE A 7 0.67 2.35 16.46
N LEU A 8 -0.12 1.27 16.34
CA LEU A 8 -0.69 0.82 15.06
C LEU A 8 -1.62 1.87 14.43
N LYS A 9 -2.33 2.66 15.26
CA LYS A 9 -3.17 3.79 14.82
C LYS A 9 -2.36 5.04 14.42
N GLY A 10 -1.04 5.00 14.60
CA GLY A 10 -0.13 6.13 14.36
C GLY A 10 -0.33 7.31 15.32
N LYS A 11 -0.81 7.09 16.55
CA LYS A 11 -1.02 8.19 17.50
C LYS A 11 0.27 8.94 17.83
N CYS A 12 1.41 8.23 17.90
CA CYS A 12 2.73 8.84 18.11
C CYS A 12 3.17 9.75 16.97
N LEU A 13 2.72 9.48 15.73
CA LEU A 13 3.07 10.26 14.54
C LEU A 13 2.07 11.39 14.25
N GLY A 14 0.91 11.42 14.94
CA GLY A 14 -0.17 12.38 14.69
C GLY A 14 -1.05 12.06 13.48
N HIS A 15 -0.65 11.12 12.62
CA HIS A 15 -1.40 10.65 11.44
C HIS A 15 -1.43 9.10 11.37
N PRO A 16 -2.32 8.50 10.57
CA PRO A 16 -2.40 7.05 10.43
C PRO A 16 -1.07 6.45 9.93
N LEU A 17 -0.71 5.26 10.43
CA LEU A 17 0.54 4.58 10.07
C LEU A 17 0.40 3.77 8.77
N HIS A 18 -0.79 3.22 8.51
CA HIS A 18 -1.05 2.36 7.35
C HIS A 18 -0.68 3.02 6.01
N PRO A 19 -1.08 4.28 5.70
CA PRO A 19 -0.74 4.90 4.42
C PRO A 19 0.77 4.95 4.18
N ILE A 20 1.58 5.32 5.19
CA ILE A 20 3.04 5.39 5.03
C ILE A 20 3.62 4.04 4.63
N LEU A 21 3.19 2.97 5.31
CA LEU A 21 3.66 1.63 5.02
C LEU A 21 3.15 1.13 3.66
N ALA A 22 1.90 1.46 3.29
CA ALA A 22 1.27 1.06 2.04
C ALA A 22 1.86 1.75 0.79
N HIS A 23 2.49 2.92 0.92
CA HIS A 23 3.19 3.56 -0.20
C HIS A 23 4.37 2.73 -0.72
N VAL A 24 5.03 1.97 0.17
CA VAL A 24 6.20 1.17 -0.20
C VAL A 24 5.84 0.06 -1.19
N PRO A 25 4.91 -0.88 -0.93
CA PRO A 25 4.53 -1.88 -1.93
C PRO A 25 3.92 -1.23 -3.18
N MET A 26 3.17 -0.13 -3.03
CA MET A 26 2.62 0.62 -4.17
C MET A 26 3.70 1.16 -5.11
N ALA A 27 4.88 1.54 -4.60
CA ALA A 27 6.00 1.95 -5.45
C ALA A 27 6.86 0.76 -5.90
N MET A 28 7.18 -0.16 -4.99
CA MET A 28 8.14 -1.23 -5.21
C MET A 28 7.65 -2.29 -6.20
N TRP A 29 6.38 -2.69 -6.16
CA TRP A 29 5.87 -3.74 -7.04
C TRP A 29 5.68 -3.32 -8.50
N PRO A 30 5.12 -2.13 -8.81
CA PRO A 30 5.18 -1.60 -10.17
C PRO A 30 6.62 -1.33 -10.64
N GLY A 31 7.50 -0.86 -9.73
CA GLY A 31 8.93 -0.73 -10.03
C GLY A 31 9.59 -2.06 -10.40
N ALA A 32 9.26 -3.14 -9.68
CA ALA A 32 9.71 -4.49 -9.99
C ALA A 32 9.26 -4.93 -11.39
N LEU A 33 8.01 -4.65 -11.77
CA LEU A 33 7.52 -4.92 -13.13
C LEU A 33 8.30 -4.13 -14.18
N ILE A 34 8.60 -2.85 -13.94
CA ILE A 34 9.42 -2.04 -14.86
C ILE A 34 10.80 -2.68 -15.04
N PHE A 35 11.45 -3.10 -13.96
CA PHE A 35 12.74 -3.79 -14.03
C PHE A 35 12.64 -5.16 -14.70
N ASP A 36 11.56 -5.92 -14.49
CA ASP A 36 11.32 -7.18 -15.20
C ASP A 36 11.22 -6.96 -16.71
N LEU A 37 10.52 -5.91 -17.16
CA LEU A 37 10.42 -5.54 -18.57
C LEU A 37 11.77 -5.09 -19.15
N LEU A 38 12.52 -4.26 -18.43
CA LEU A 38 13.85 -3.82 -18.85
C LEU A 38 14.83 -4.99 -18.99
N SER A 39 14.70 -6.03 -18.16
CA SER A 39 15.49 -7.25 -18.28
C SER A 39 15.23 -8.04 -19.58
N GLN A 40 14.10 -7.79 -20.26
CA GLN A 40 13.81 -8.43 -21.56
C GLN A 40 14.49 -7.72 -22.73
N CYS A 41 14.86 -6.45 -22.55
CA CYS A 41 15.48 -5.62 -23.60
C CYS A 41 17.00 -5.60 -23.50
N GLN A 42 17.57 -5.91 -22.34
CA GLN A 42 19.01 -5.92 -22.10
C GLN A 42 19.56 -7.34 -22.31
N ASN A 43 20.63 -7.46 -23.10
CA ASN A 43 21.29 -8.73 -23.30
C ASN A 43 22.48 -8.86 -22.33
N GLY A 44 22.38 -9.82 -21.41
CA GLY A 44 23.53 -10.28 -20.62
C GLY A 44 23.78 -9.58 -19.27
N ASP A 45 22.98 -8.58 -18.89
CA ASP A 45 23.11 -7.91 -17.57
C ASP A 45 22.05 -8.41 -16.57
N ASN A 46 22.51 -8.88 -15.42
CA ASN A 46 21.68 -9.38 -14.32
C ASN A 46 21.14 -8.25 -13.40
N ALA A 47 21.63 -7.00 -13.54
CA ALA A 47 21.26 -5.88 -12.69
C ALA A 47 19.74 -5.67 -12.58
N MET A 48 19.01 -5.69 -13.69
CA MET A 48 17.56 -5.50 -13.70
C MET A 48 16.81 -6.62 -12.98
N VAL A 49 17.26 -7.87 -13.15
CA VAL A 49 16.68 -9.04 -12.46
C VAL A 49 16.85 -8.92 -10.95
N ARG A 50 18.03 -8.47 -10.48
CA ARG A 50 18.30 -8.25 -9.05
C ARG A 50 17.51 -7.08 -8.49
N LEU A 51 17.46 -5.95 -9.18
CA LEU A 51 16.69 -4.77 -8.74
C LEU A 51 15.21 -5.13 -8.56
N SER A 52 14.63 -5.82 -9.53
CA SER A 52 13.27 -6.32 -9.41
C SER A 52 13.10 -7.27 -8.22
N PHE A 53 13.99 -8.25 -8.07
CA PHE A 53 13.94 -9.22 -6.98
C PHE A 53 13.95 -8.55 -5.60
N TYR A 54 14.85 -7.58 -5.38
CA TYR A 54 14.89 -6.83 -4.13
C TYR A 54 13.69 -5.91 -3.94
N ALA A 55 13.19 -5.29 -5.00
CA ALA A 55 11.96 -4.50 -4.94
C ALA A 55 10.77 -5.36 -4.47
N ILE A 56 10.64 -6.60 -4.97
CA ILE A 56 9.61 -7.55 -4.49
C ILE A 56 9.79 -7.84 -2.99
N ILE A 57 11.02 -8.10 -2.52
CA ILE A 57 11.32 -8.32 -1.10
C ILE A 57 10.90 -7.13 -0.24
N PHE A 58 11.31 -5.92 -0.61
CA PHE A 58 10.98 -4.71 0.15
C PHE A 58 9.48 -4.44 0.17
N GLY A 59 8.79 -4.66 -0.95
CA GLY A 59 7.34 -4.56 -1.02
C GLY A 59 6.63 -5.56 -0.10
N LEU A 60 7.07 -6.82 -0.07
CA LEU A 60 6.52 -7.85 0.82
C LEU A 60 6.77 -7.54 2.29
N ALA A 61 7.99 -7.13 2.63
CA ALA A 61 8.33 -6.74 4.00
C ALA A 61 7.46 -5.58 4.49
N ALA A 62 7.27 -4.55 3.66
CA ALA A 62 6.39 -3.44 4.00
C ALA A 62 4.90 -3.84 4.05
N ALA A 63 4.44 -4.73 3.16
CA ALA A 63 3.07 -5.25 3.18
C ALA A 63 2.74 -5.99 4.48
N LEU A 64 3.69 -6.77 5.02
CA LEU A 64 3.55 -7.44 6.31
C LEU A 64 3.36 -6.45 7.48
N LEU A 65 4.00 -5.28 7.41
CA LEU A 65 3.83 -4.22 8.41
C LEU A 65 2.55 -3.40 8.17
N ALA A 66 2.17 -3.20 6.90
CA ALA A 66 0.99 -2.45 6.50
C ALA A 66 -0.32 -3.18 6.82
N ALA A 67 -0.34 -4.52 6.75
CA ALA A 67 -1.52 -5.34 7.00
C ALA A 67 -2.14 -5.13 8.40
N PRO A 68 -1.40 -5.25 9.53
CA PRO A 68 -1.98 -5.05 10.86
C PRO A 68 -2.45 -3.61 11.10
N THR A 69 -1.71 -2.62 10.60
CA THR A 69 -2.10 -1.20 10.72
C THR A 69 -3.37 -0.91 9.93
N GLY A 70 -3.50 -1.46 8.72
CA GLY A 70 -4.69 -1.34 7.88
C GLY A 70 -5.91 -2.05 8.45
N LEU A 71 -5.72 -3.22 9.08
CA LEU A 71 -6.80 -3.95 9.73
C LEU A 71 -7.35 -3.18 10.95
N VAL A 72 -6.46 -2.57 11.75
CA VAL A 72 -6.84 -1.70 12.86
C VAL A 72 -7.63 -0.49 12.36
N ASP A 73 -7.16 0.15 11.29
CA ASP A 73 -7.84 1.29 10.67
C ASP A 73 -9.24 0.91 10.14
N TRP A 74 -9.36 -0.22 9.45
CA TRP A 74 -10.62 -0.73 8.92
C TRP A 74 -11.62 -1.13 10.02
N SER A 75 -11.14 -1.74 11.11
CA SER A 75 -11.99 -2.15 12.25
C SER A 75 -12.73 -0.99 12.93
N GLY A 76 -12.23 0.24 12.77
CA GLY A 76 -12.88 1.45 13.28
C GLY A 76 -14.02 1.96 12.39
N ILE A 77 -14.19 1.42 11.18
CA ILE A 77 -15.24 1.80 10.25
C ILE A 77 -16.53 1.08 10.64
N LYS A 78 -17.61 1.84 10.80
CA LYS A 78 -18.92 1.26 11.12
C LYS A 78 -19.48 0.49 9.91
N ARG A 79 -20.08 -0.68 10.15
CA ARG A 79 -20.54 -1.62 9.10
C ARG A 79 -21.57 -1.03 8.15
N GLU A 80 -22.39 -0.10 8.62
CA GLU A 80 -23.40 0.60 7.84
C GLU A 80 -22.84 1.61 6.83
N LYS A 81 -21.54 1.97 6.94
CA LYS A 81 -20.91 2.91 6.01
C LYS A 81 -20.45 2.17 4.73
N PRO A 82 -20.66 2.74 3.53
CA PRO A 82 -20.19 2.14 2.28
C PRO A 82 -18.69 1.80 2.28
N ALA A 83 -17.88 2.64 2.93
CA ALA A 83 -16.44 2.46 3.09
C ALA A 83 -16.04 1.14 3.77
N TRP A 84 -16.92 0.53 4.58
CA TRP A 84 -16.63 -0.75 5.23
C TRP A 84 -16.48 -1.89 4.20
N LYS A 85 -17.42 -1.97 3.24
CA LYS A 85 -17.37 -2.97 2.15
C LYS A 85 -16.20 -2.72 1.21
N ILE A 86 -15.95 -1.45 0.86
CA ILE A 86 -14.82 -1.05 0.02
C ILE A 86 -13.49 -1.47 0.68
N GLY A 87 -13.36 -1.27 1.99
CA GLY A 87 -12.18 -1.71 2.74
C GLY A 87 -11.99 -3.22 2.75
N LEU A 88 -13.07 -4.01 2.78
CA LEU A 88 -12.98 -5.46 2.64
C LEU A 88 -12.44 -5.85 1.26
N TYR A 89 -12.99 -5.28 0.18
CA TYR A 89 -12.49 -5.54 -1.19
C TYR A 89 -11.03 -5.10 -1.36
N HIS A 90 -10.67 -3.92 -0.86
CA HIS A 90 -9.30 -3.43 -0.86
C HIS A 90 -8.35 -4.39 -0.13
N MET A 91 -8.70 -4.85 1.07
CA MET A 91 -7.88 -5.80 1.83
C MET A 91 -7.74 -7.14 1.10
N SER A 92 -8.83 -7.67 0.52
CA SER A 92 -8.81 -8.92 -0.24
C SER A 92 -7.92 -8.82 -1.49
N LEU A 93 -8.01 -7.73 -2.26
CA LEU A 93 -7.15 -7.51 -3.43
C LEU A 93 -5.67 -7.42 -3.03
N ASN A 94 -5.35 -6.70 -1.94
CA ASN A 94 -3.97 -6.63 -1.45
C ASN A 94 -3.46 -7.96 -0.96
N LEU A 95 -4.29 -8.79 -0.32
CA LEU A 95 -3.89 -10.14 0.08
C LEU A 95 -3.55 -10.99 -1.16
N ILE A 96 -4.38 -10.95 -2.20
CA ILE A 96 -4.11 -11.66 -3.47
C ILE A 96 -2.82 -11.15 -4.10
N ALA A 97 -2.64 -9.83 -4.22
CA ALA A 97 -1.41 -9.26 -4.78
C ALA A 97 -0.17 -9.67 -3.97
N THR A 98 -0.25 -9.64 -2.64
CA THR A 98 0.83 -10.07 -1.73
C THR A 98 1.21 -11.53 -1.98
N LEU A 99 0.22 -12.42 -2.09
CA LEU A 99 0.47 -13.83 -2.37
C LEU A 99 1.09 -14.05 -3.75
N LEU A 100 0.64 -13.33 -4.79
CA LEU A 100 1.24 -13.40 -6.12
C LEU A 100 2.71 -12.97 -6.10
N PHE A 101 3.04 -11.88 -5.41
CA PHE A 101 4.42 -11.43 -5.27
C PHE A 101 5.27 -12.36 -4.39
N ALA A 102 4.68 -13.01 -3.38
CA ALA A 102 5.37 -14.02 -2.58
C ALA A 102 5.71 -15.28 -3.42
N VAL A 103 4.76 -15.76 -4.23
CA VAL A 103 4.99 -16.85 -5.18
C VAL A 103 6.03 -16.46 -6.23
N ASN A 104 5.94 -15.25 -6.78
CA ASN A 104 6.92 -14.70 -7.72
C ASN A 104 8.34 -14.70 -7.13
N LEU A 105 8.48 -14.21 -5.89
CA LEU A 105 9.76 -14.23 -5.17
C LEU A 105 10.31 -15.64 -5.01
N ALA A 106 9.45 -16.60 -4.61
CA ALA A 106 9.83 -18.00 -4.43
C ALA A 106 10.34 -18.63 -5.73
N LEU A 107 9.66 -18.38 -6.87
CA LEU A 107 10.07 -18.89 -8.18
C LEU A 107 11.43 -18.34 -8.64
N ARG A 108 11.84 -17.17 -8.14
CA ARG A 108 13.09 -16.50 -8.51
C ARG A 108 14.22 -16.75 -7.53
N TRP A 109 13.95 -17.34 -6.37
CA TRP A 109 14.88 -17.38 -5.23
C TRP A 109 16.23 -18.04 -5.55
N GLN A 110 16.23 -19.04 -6.43
CA GLN A 110 17.44 -19.76 -6.82
C GLN A 110 18.15 -19.15 -8.03
N THR A 111 17.44 -18.40 -8.89
CA THR A 111 17.94 -17.95 -10.20
C THR A 111 18.29 -16.47 -10.25
N PHE A 112 17.85 -15.65 -9.29
CA PHE A 112 17.95 -14.19 -9.37
C PHE A 112 19.38 -13.63 -9.51
N ARG A 113 20.42 -14.40 -9.13
CA ARG A 113 21.83 -13.98 -9.22
C ARG A 113 22.46 -14.20 -10.59
N GLU A 114 21.99 -15.21 -11.32
CA GLU A 114 22.62 -15.66 -12.57
C GLU A 114 21.74 -15.39 -13.79
N ALA A 115 20.42 -15.27 -13.60
CA ALA A 115 19.48 -15.07 -14.70
C ALA A 115 19.74 -13.71 -15.38
N SER A 116 19.95 -13.73 -16.70
CA SER A 116 20.12 -12.51 -17.51
C SER A 116 18.79 -11.82 -17.81
N LYS A 117 17.67 -12.52 -17.67
CA LYS A 117 16.32 -11.99 -17.84
C LYS A 117 15.33 -12.71 -16.95
N VAL A 118 14.19 -12.09 -16.71
CA VAL A 118 13.10 -12.71 -15.93
C VAL A 118 12.30 -13.67 -16.81
N ASP A 119 12.02 -14.86 -16.28
CA ASP A 119 11.23 -15.87 -16.97
C ASP A 119 9.76 -15.45 -17.16
N ARG A 120 9.08 -16.07 -18.13
CA ARG A 120 7.71 -15.73 -18.52
C ARG A 120 6.71 -15.80 -17.36
N ILE A 121 6.82 -16.81 -16.49
CA ILE A 121 5.86 -17.02 -15.39
C ILE A 121 6.02 -15.94 -14.30
N PRO A 122 7.22 -15.68 -13.72
CA PRO A 122 7.41 -14.55 -12.81
C PRO A 122 7.04 -13.20 -13.44
N LEU A 123 7.35 -12.97 -14.71
CA LEU A 123 6.94 -11.73 -15.40
C LEU A 123 5.41 -11.58 -15.44
N LEU A 124 4.68 -12.65 -15.78
CA LEU A 124 3.21 -12.63 -15.77
C LEU A 124 2.65 -12.37 -14.37
N LEU A 125 3.24 -12.96 -13.34
CA LEU A 125 2.85 -12.69 -11.94
C LEU A 125 3.07 -11.23 -11.57
N SER A 126 4.18 -10.62 -11.99
CA SER A 126 4.44 -9.18 -11.78
C SER A 126 3.39 -8.30 -12.46
N VAL A 127 3.00 -8.63 -13.69
CA VAL A 127 1.94 -7.90 -14.44
C VAL A 127 0.60 -8.01 -13.72
N VAL A 128 0.14 -9.23 -13.46
CA VAL A 128 -1.17 -9.46 -12.83
C VAL A 128 -1.21 -8.89 -11.41
N GLY A 129 -0.16 -9.13 -10.62
CA GLY A 129 -0.03 -8.58 -9.27
C GLY A 129 -0.07 -7.05 -9.25
N THR A 130 0.61 -6.40 -10.20
CA THR A 130 0.61 -4.93 -10.33
C THR A 130 -0.77 -4.38 -10.72
N LEU A 131 -1.49 -5.03 -11.64
CA LEU A 131 -2.84 -4.61 -12.03
C LEU A 131 -3.83 -4.74 -10.86
N ILE A 132 -3.75 -5.83 -10.09
CA ILE A 132 -4.55 -6.04 -8.88
C ILE A 132 -4.21 -4.96 -7.84
N LEU A 133 -2.93 -4.67 -7.63
CA LEU A 133 -2.48 -3.62 -6.71
C LEU A 133 -3.04 -2.24 -7.10
N ILE A 134 -2.94 -1.85 -8.37
CA ILE A 134 -3.48 -0.57 -8.87
C ILE A 134 -5.00 -0.50 -8.65
N SER A 135 -5.72 -1.58 -8.97
CA SER A 135 -7.16 -1.68 -8.73
C SER A 135 -7.49 -1.52 -7.24
N SER A 136 -6.69 -2.13 -6.38
CA SER A 136 -6.81 -1.98 -4.93
C SER A 136 -6.51 -0.55 -4.47
N ALA A 137 -5.48 0.09 -5.02
CA ALA A 137 -5.10 1.46 -4.71
C ALA A 137 -6.21 2.45 -5.06
N TYR A 138 -6.94 2.23 -6.16
CA TYR A 138 -8.14 3.00 -6.49
C TYR A 138 -9.20 2.91 -5.38
N LEU A 139 -9.49 1.70 -4.87
CA LEU A 139 -10.45 1.51 -3.77
C LEU A 139 -9.97 2.20 -2.48
N GLY A 140 -8.68 2.10 -2.15
CA GLY A 140 -8.08 2.79 -1.00
C GLY A 140 -8.17 4.32 -1.14
N GLY A 141 -7.91 4.84 -2.34
CA GLY A 141 -8.08 6.25 -2.67
C GLY A 141 -9.52 6.72 -2.47
N ARG A 142 -10.51 5.94 -2.92
CA ARG A 142 -11.93 6.24 -2.65
C ARG A 142 -12.23 6.30 -1.16
N MET A 143 -11.73 5.37 -0.36
CA MET A 143 -11.91 5.42 1.10
C MET A 143 -11.40 6.72 1.72
N VAL A 144 -10.23 7.20 1.28
CA VAL A 144 -9.63 8.44 1.80
C VAL A 144 -10.34 9.68 1.26
N TYR A 145 -10.47 9.80 -0.06
CA TYR A 145 -10.88 11.05 -0.72
C TYR A 145 -12.41 11.20 -0.82
N GLU A 146 -13.16 10.10 -0.97
CA GLU A 146 -14.63 10.15 -1.08
C GLU A 146 -15.29 10.02 0.29
N TYR A 147 -14.78 9.13 1.15
CA TYR A 147 -15.40 8.81 2.44
C TYR A 147 -14.68 9.38 3.66
N GLY A 148 -13.56 10.08 3.46
CA GLY A 148 -12.85 10.77 4.55
C GLY A 148 -12.25 9.83 5.59
N ILE A 149 -12.05 8.54 5.27
CA ILE A 149 -11.48 7.57 6.20
C ILE A 149 -10.07 8.02 6.56
N ASN A 150 -9.79 8.12 7.86
CA ASN A 150 -8.48 8.45 8.42
C ASN A 150 -7.92 9.86 8.13
N VAL A 151 -8.67 10.73 7.45
CA VAL A 151 -8.32 12.15 7.21
C VAL A 151 -9.14 13.11 8.09
N ALA A 152 -10.40 12.82 8.39
CA ALA A 152 -11.25 13.69 9.20
C ALA A 152 -11.05 13.47 10.72
N ARG A 153 -9.94 13.96 11.27
CA ARG A 153 -9.63 13.85 12.72
C ARG A 153 -10.11 15.01 13.58
N MET A 154 -10.60 16.11 12.99
CA MET A 154 -11.06 17.29 13.73
C MET A 154 -12.53 17.57 13.48
N SER A 155 -13.27 17.82 14.56
CA SER A 155 -14.66 18.28 14.46
C SER A 155 -14.70 19.67 13.84
N LYS A 156 -15.81 20.02 13.16
CA LYS A 156 -16.06 21.38 12.65
C LYS A 156 -15.75 22.45 13.71
N LYS A 157 -16.15 22.19 14.96
CA LYS A 157 -15.84 23.04 16.13
C LYS A 157 -14.34 23.20 16.39
N LYS A 158 -13.58 22.10 16.39
CA LYS A 158 -12.12 22.13 16.62
C LYS A 158 -11.41 22.87 15.48
N TRP A 159 -11.80 22.62 14.24
CA TRP A 159 -11.26 23.32 13.07
C TRP A 159 -11.55 24.82 13.11
N ARG A 160 -12.81 25.23 13.39
CA ARG A 160 -13.17 26.66 13.51
C ARG A 160 -12.38 27.35 14.62
N LYS A 161 -12.17 26.70 15.77
CA LYS A 161 -11.36 27.28 16.86
C LYS A 161 -9.91 27.55 16.43
N LEU A 162 -9.29 26.62 15.71
CA LEU A 162 -7.94 26.79 15.16
C LEU A 162 -7.89 27.92 14.12
N ALA A 163 -8.87 27.95 13.21
CA ALA A 163 -8.95 28.96 12.16
C ALA A 163 -9.15 30.38 12.75
N ALA A 164 -10.06 30.53 13.71
CA ALA A 164 -10.25 31.80 14.43
C ALA A 164 -8.99 32.23 15.18
N GLY A 165 -8.31 31.30 15.85
CA GLY A 165 -7.03 31.57 16.52
C GLY A 165 -5.90 31.98 15.56
N GLY A 166 -5.99 31.57 14.29
CA GLY A 166 -5.10 32.00 13.20
C GLY A 166 -5.54 33.27 12.47
N GLY A 167 -6.61 33.95 12.92
CA GLY A 167 -7.11 35.17 12.29
C GLY A 167 -7.92 34.95 11.01
N ALA A 168 -8.37 33.72 10.73
CA ALA A 168 -9.20 33.45 9.57
C ALA A 168 -10.58 34.10 9.72
N ASN A 169 -11.07 34.72 8.64
CA ASN A 169 -12.44 35.25 8.59
C ASN A 169 -13.42 34.10 8.37
N LEU A 170 -14.12 33.70 9.43
CA LEU A 170 -15.02 32.55 9.41
C LEU A 170 -16.44 32.98 9.02
N PRO A 171 -17.11 32.29 8.09
CA PRO A 171 -18.52 32.53 7.81
C PRO A 171 -19.38 32.23 9.05
N PRO A 172 -20.56 32.86 9.17
CA PRO A 172 -21.57 32.52 10.18
C PRO A 172 -21.92 31.02 10.14
N GLU A 173 -22.38 30.48 11.28
CA GLU A 173 -22.73 29.05 11.37
C GLU A 173 -24.07 28.70 10.73
#